data_AF-A0A7K2EGR3-F1
#
_entry.id   AF-A0A7K2EGR3-F1
#
_cell.length_a   1.000
_cell.length_b   1.000
_cell.length_c   1.000
_cell.angle_alpha   90.00
_cell.angle_beta   90.00
_cell.angle_gamma   90.00
#
_symmetry.space_group_name_H-M   'P 1'
#
loop_
_entity.id
_entity.type
_entity.pdbx_description
1 polymer ?
#
loop_
_entity_poly.entity_id
_entity_poly.type
_entity_poly.pdbx_seq_one_letter_code
_entity_poly.pdbx_strand_id
1 'polypeptide(L)'
;GLAFQIRDDLFDYGSGGIGKPVGADLQKKLVTLPLIHALNATSSTERRRILKIIRRGKGTRQNRKVILDFVEKTGGLAYAQERMEYHVKKAQILLKNFPDSDARRAMHALSQYVIARKK
;
A
#
# COMPACT_ATOMS: atom_id res chain seq x y z
N GLY A 1 2.98 -13.25 -0.31
CA GLY A 1 1.95 -12.71 0.59
C GLY A 1 2.10 -11.22 0.78
N LEU A 2 2.99 -10.77 1.68
CA LEU A 2 3.10 -9.36 2.09
C LEU A 2 3.18 -8.34 0.93
N ALA A 3 4.06 -8.57 -0.04
CA ALA A 3 4.16 -7.67 -1.21
C ALA A 3 2.85 -7.55 -1.99
N PHE A 4 2.07 -8.63 -2.09
CA PHE A 4 0.76 -8.60 -2.74
C PHE A 4 -0.25 -7.75 -1.98
N GLN A 5 -0.30 -7.88 -0.65
CA GLN A 5 -1.19 -7.04 0.17
C GLN A 5 -0.80 -5.57 0.09
N ILE A 6 0.49 -5.26 0.16
CA ILE A 6 0.96 -3.87 0.04
C ILE A 6 0.61 -3.30 -1.35
N ARG A 7 0.69 -4.12 -2.40
CA ARG A 7 0.25 -3.73 -3.74
C ARG A 7 -1.25 -3.43 -3.78
N ASP A 8 -2.08 -4.28 -3.16
CA ASP A 8 -3.53 -4.08 -3.04
C ASP A 8 -3.85 -2.78 -2.29
N ASP A 9 -3.19 -2.55 -1.15
CA ASP A 9 -3.32 -1.32 -0.37
C ASP A 9 -2.94 -0.09 -1.21
N LEU A 10 -1.85 -0.15 -1.99
CA LEU A 10 -1.40 0.95 -2.86
C LEU A 10 -2.44 1.31 -3.94
N PHE A 11 -3.19 0.32 -4.45
CA PHE A 11 -4.26 0.59 -5.41
C PHE A 11 -5.43 1.37 -4.79
N ASP A 12 -5.63 1.31 -3.47
CA ASP A 12 -6.66 2.11 -2.80
C ASP A 12 -6.35 3.61 -2.80
N TYR A 13 -5.10 4.01 -3.08
CA TYR A 13 -4.66 5.41 -3.13
C TYR A 13 -4.41 5.95 -4.55
N GLY A 14 -4.28 5.08 -5.55
CA GLY A 14 -3.96 5.47 -6.93
C GLY A 14 -5.21 5.75 -7.78
N SER A 15 -5.03 6.51 -8.87
CA SER A 15 -6.10 6.82 -9.84
C SER A 15 -6.35 5.73 -10.89
N GLY A 16 -5.57 4.63 -10.88
CA GLY A 16 -5.63 3.53 -11.84
C GLY A 16 -6.25 2.27 -11.24
N GLY A 17 -7.53 2.04 -11.53
CA GLY A 17 -8.39 1.10 -10.80
C GLY A 17 -8.11 -0.40 -10.97
N ILE A 18 -8.41 -1.13 -9.88
CA ILE A 18 -8.84 -2.52 -9.87
C ILE A 18 -10.22 -2.57 -9.24
N GLY A 19 -11.29 -2.62 -10.05
CA GLY A 19 -12.64 -3.07 -9.66
C GLY A 19 -13.32 -2.47 -8.42
N LYS A 20 -12.70 -1.51 -7.71
CA LYS A 20 -13.14 -0.90 -6.46
C LYS A 20 -12.89 0.61 -6.52
N PRO A 21 -13.75 1.43 -5.89
CA PRO A 21 -13.54 2.87 -5.82
C PRO A 21 -12.27 3.20 -5.04
N VAL A 22 -11.49 4.18 -5.52
CA VAL A 22 -10.35 4.74 -4.78
C VAL A 22 -10.78 5.20 -3.38
N GLY A 23 -10.03 4.81 -2.35
CA GLY A 23 -10.32 5.08 -0.95
C GLY A 23 -11.45 4.22 -0.39
N ALA A 24 -11.66 3.01 -0.90
CA ALA A 24 -12.61 2.04 -0.36
C ALA A 24 -12.20 1.59 1.06
N ASP A 25 -10.90 1.44 1.32
CA ASP A 25 -10.42 1.07 2.66
C ASP A 25 -10.62 2.23 3.64
N LEU A 26 -10.44 3.47 3.17
CA LEU A 26 -10.77 4.66 3.95
C LEU A 26 -12.26 4.74 4.31
N GLN A 27 -13.17 4.30 3.42
CA GLN A 27 -14.61 4.22 3.75
C GLN A 27 -14.88 3.20 4.86
N LYS A 28 -14.14 2.10 4.87
CA LYS A 28 -14.19 1.06 5.92
C LYS A 28 -13.38 1.44 7.17
N LYS A 29 -12.76 2.63 7.20
CA LYS A 29 -11.86 3.10 8.26
C LYS A 29 -10.67 2.17 8.51
N LEU A 30 -10.28 1.40 7.50
CA LEU A 30 -9.07 0.60 7.55
C LEU A 30 -7.86 1.51 7.44
N VAL A 31 -6.84 1.23 8.24
CA VAL A 31 -5.59 1.99 8.26
C VAL A 31 -4.51 1.07 7.70
N THR A 32 -4.13 1.31 6.46
CA THR A 32 -3.14 0.50 5.72
C THR A 32 -1.74 1.10 5.83
N LEU A 33 -0.73 0.36 5.35
CA LEU A 33 0.68 0.71 5.51
C LEU A 33 1.04 2.15 5.05
N PRO A 34 0.54 2.65 3.89
CA PRO A 34 0.81 4.04 3.49
C PRO A 34 0.36 5.07 4.52
N LEU A 35 -0.84 4.91 5.08
CA LEU A 35 -1.41 5.82 6.07
C LEU A 35 -0.74 5.68 7.44
N ILE A 36 -0.38 4.45 7.85
CA ILE A 36 0.38 4.22 9.09
C ILE A 36 1.70 4.99 9.05
N HIS A 37 2.44 4.91 7.94
CA HIS A 37 3.69 5.64 7.77
C HIS A 37 3.47 7.15 7.82
N ALA A 38 2.52 7.66 7.03
CA ALA A 38 2.16 9.08 6.98
C ALA A 38 1.85 9.66 8.37
N LEU A 39 1.08 8.92 9.19
CA LEU A 39 0.72 9.33 10.56
C LEU A 39 1.92 9.34 11.52
N ASN A 40 2.93 8.50 11.28
CA ASN A 40 4.15 8.44 12.09
C ASN A 40 5.20 9.47 11.66
N ALA A 41 5.17 9.91 10.40
CA ALA A 41 6.11 10.87 9.82
C ALA A 41 5.65 12.34 9.93
N THR A 42 4.61 12.64 10.71
CA THR A 42 4.03 13.99 10.83
C THR A 42 3.96 14.49 12.27
N SER A 43 3.62 15.76 12.45
CA SER A 43 3.47 16.37 13.77
C SER A 43 2.28 15.77 14.54
N SER A 44 2.34 15.82 15.88
CA SER A 44 1.24 15.34 16.74
C SER A 44 -0.08 16.07 16.48
N THR A 45 -0.04 17.33 16.05
CA THR A 45 -1.23 18.13 15.70
C THR A 45 -1.86 17.65 14.40
N GLU A 46 -1.06 17.47 13.34
CA GLU A 46 -1.59 17.00 12.06
C GLU A 46 -2.04 15.54 12.14
N ARG A 47 -1.31 14.68 12.85
CA ARG A 47 -1.73 13.31 13.17
C ARG A 47 -3.11 13.28 13.83
N ARG A 48 -3.34 14.12 14.85
CA ARG A 48 -4.65 14.21 15.54
C ARG A 48 -5.75 14.69 14.60
N ARG A 49 -5.48 15.66 13.74
CA ARG A 49 -6.42 16.15 12.73
C ARG A 49 -6.83 15.05 11.77
N ILE A 50 -5.88 14.33 11.18
CA ILE A 50 -6.16 13.23 10.23
C ILE A 50 -6.92 12.09 10.92
N LEU A 51 -6.51 11.67 12.12
CA LEU A 51 -7.23 10.66 12.89
C LEU A 51 -8.68 11.08 13.22
N LYS A 52 -8.92 12.37 13.49
CA LYS A 52 -10.28 12.89 13.70
C LYS A 52 -11.13 12.76 12.44
N ILE A 53 -10.57 13.05 11.26
CA ILE A 53 -11.25 12.89 9.97
C ILE A 53 -11.60 11.41 9.73
N ILE A 54 -10.68 10.49 9.97
CA ILE A 54 -10.93 9.04 9.80
C ILE A 54 -12.01 8.53 10.76
N ARG A 55 -11.95 8.92 12.04
CA ARG A 55 -12.87 8.40 13.07
C ARG A 55 -14.27 8.99 12.96
N ARG A 56 -14.36 10.32 12.82
CA ARG A 56 -15.60 11.10 12.96
C ARG A 56 -16.12 11.64 11.63
N GLY A 57 -15.29 11.71 10.61
CA GLY A 57 -15.73 12.15 9.29
C GLY A 57 -16.76 11.18 8.73
N LYS A 58 -17.80 11.72 8.10
CA LYS A 58 -18.57 10.94 7.12
C LYS A 58 -17.59 10.55 6.00
N GLY A 59 -17.73 9.36 5.42
CA GLY A 59 -16.91 8.87 4.30
C GLY A 59 -17.16 9.65 3.01
N THR A 60 -17.17 10.98 3.06
CA THR A 60 -17.42 11.89 1.94
C THR A 60 -16.21 11.97 1.03
N ARG A 61 -16.46 12.36 -0.22
CA ARG A 61 -15.40 12.58 -1.22
C ARG A 61 -14.34 13.58 -0.73
N GLN A 62 -14.77 14.63 -0.03
CA GLN A 62 -13.87 15.65 0.52
C GLN A 62 -12.93 15.08 1.58
N ASN A 63 -13.46 14.34 2.56
CA ASN A 63 -12.64 13.75 3.61
C ASN A 63 -11.64 12.72 3.06
N ARG A 64 -12.05 11.93 2.06
CA ARG A 64 -11.14 11.02 1.36
C ARG A 64 -10.01 11.77 0.67
N LYS A 65 -10.33 12.84 -0.07
CA LYS A 65 -9.32 13.66 -0.75
C LYS A 65 -8.29 14.21 0.25
N VAL A 66 -8.72 14.72 1.41
CA VAL A 66 -7.79 15.20 2.44
C VAL A 66 -6.83 14.10 2.91
N ILE A 67 -7.31 12.87 3.11
CA ILE A 67 -6.47 11.75 3.54
C ILE A 67 -5.51 11.31 2.42
N LEU A 68 -6.00 11.22 1.18
CA LEU A 68 -5.17 10.86 0.01
C LEU A 68 -4.03 11.87 -0.17
N ASP A 69 -4.36 13.17 -0.21
CA ASP A 69 -3.38 14.26 -0.35
C ASP A 69 -2.38 14.24 0.82
N PHE A 70 -2.83 13.91 2.04
CA PHE A 70 -1.97 13.79 3.21
C PHE A 70 -0.97 12.63 3.09
N VAL A 71 -1.43 11.45 2.68
CA VAL A 71 -0.56 10.26 2.49
C VAL A 71 0.46 10.48 1.38
N GLU A 72 0.06 11.13 0.29
CA GLU A 72 0.97 11.47 -0.80
C GLU A 72 2.05 12.46 -0.35
N LYS A 73 1.65 13.59 0.28
CA LYS A 73 2.59 14.65 0.72
C LYS A 73 3.58 14.21 1.79
N THR A 74 3.21 13.23 2.61
CA THR A 74 4.07 12.70 3.67
C THR A 74 4.95 11.52 3.22
N GLY A 75 4.89 11.14 1.93
CA GLY A 75 5.69 10.05 1.39
C GLY A 75 5.19 8.65 1.75
N GLY A 76 3.97 8.51 2.26
CA GLY A 76 3.39 7.22 2.65
C GLY A 76 3.29 6.23 1.48
N LEU A 77 2.98 6.73 0.27
CA LEU A 77 2.95 5.90 -0.94
C LEU A 77 4.34 5.38 -1.33
N ALA A 78 5.34 6.27 -1.31
CA ALA A 78 6.72 5.91 -1.64
C ALA A 78 7.26 4.89 -0.64
N TYR A 79 7.01 5.08 0.66
CA TYR A 79 7.39 4.13 1.69
C TYR A 79 6.76 2.75 1.48
N ALA A 80 5.45 2.69 1.23
CA ALA A 80 4.79 1.41 0.99
C ALA A 80 5.32 0.71 -0.27
N GLN A 81 5.61 1.46 -1.34
CA GLN A 81 6.25 0.93 -2.55
C GLN A 81 7.63 0.31 -2.23
N GLU A 82 8.48 1.01 -1.48
CA GLU A 82 9.79 0.50 -1.04
C GLU A 82 9.65 -0.79 -0.21
N ARG A 83 8.69 -0.82 0.73
CA ARG A 83 8.44 -2.01 1.56
C ARG A 83 7.94 -3.20 0.73
N MET A 84 7.11 -2.96 -0.28
CA MET A 84 6.69 -3.99 -1.22
C MET A 84 7.88 -4.60 -1.97
N GLU A 85 8.74 -3.76 -2.53
CA GLU A 85 9.95 -4.18 -3.26
C GLU A 85 10.92 -4.94 -2.35
N TYR A 86 11.11 -4.48 -1.12
CA TYR A 86 11.90 -5.16 -0.10
C TYR A 86 11.41 -6.60 0.11
N HIS A 87 10.10 -6.80 0.25
CA HIS A 87 9.53 -8.14 0.46
C HIS A 87 9.67 -9.05 -0.76
N VAL A 88 9.56 -8.52 -1.98
CA VAL A 88 9.82 -9.29 -3.21
C VAL A 88 11.29 -9.69 -3.32
N LYS A 89 12.21 -8.75 -3.10
CA LYS A 89 13.64 -9.03 -3.13
C LYS A 89 14.02 -10.09 -2.10
N LYS A 90 13.48 -10.00 -0.88
CA LYS A 90 13.68 -11.02 0.17
C LYS A 90 13.19 -12.39 -0.28
N ALA A 91 12.01 -12.47 -0.90
CA ALA A 91 11.48 -13.74 -1.42
C ALA A 91 12.37 -14.32 -2.53
N GLN A 92 12.85 -13.49 -3.44
CA GLN A 92 13.74 -13.93 -4.53
C GLN A 92 15.09 -14.43 -4.03
N ILE A 93 15.66 -13.78 -3.00
CA ILE A 93 16.89 -14.27 -2.36
C ILE A 93 16.67 -15.65 -1.74
N LEU A 94 15.56 -15.86 -1.03
CA LEU A 94 15.24 -17.17 -0.44
C LEU A 94 15.03 -18.26 -1.49
N LEU A 95 14.44 -17.93 -2.65
CA LEU A 95 14.27 -18.88 -3.75
C LEU A 95 15.60 -19.43 -4.29
N LYS A 96 16.71 -18.68 -4.15
CA LYS A 96 18.04 -19.14 -4.60
C LYS A 96 18.57 -20.34 -3.81
N ASN A 97 18.03 -20.61 -2.62
CA ASN A 97 18.40 -21.76 -1.81
C ASN A 97 17.83 -23.08 -2.34
N PHE A 98 16.94 -23.04 -3.34
CA PHE A 98 16.37 -24.22 -3.97
C PHE A 98 17.06 -24.53 -5.31
N PRO A 99 17.18 -25.82 -5.69
CA PRO A 99 17.68 -26.21 -7.01
C PRO A 99 16.89 -25.57 -8.16
N ASP A 100 17.56 -25.38 -9.29
CA ASP A 100 16.87 -24.90 -10.48
C ASP A 100 15.82 -25.90 -10.96
N SER A 101 14.61 -25.42 -11.16
CA SER A 101 13.44 -26.21 -11.52
C SER A 101 12.36 -25.30 -12.09
N ASP A 102 11.39 -25.88 -12.80
CA ASP A 102 10.23 -25.14 -13.30
C ASP A 102 9.46 -24.46 -12.16
N ALA A 103 9.31 -25.14 -11.02
CA ALA A 103 8.66 -24.58 -9.84
C ALA A 103 9.41 -23.34 -9.30
N ARG A 104 10.75 -23.39 -9.20
CA ARG A 104 11.55 -22.23 -8.76
C ARG A 104 11.41 -21.06 -9.72
N ARG A 105 11.50 -21.31 -11.03
CA ARG A 105 11.33 -20.29 -12.08
C ARG A 105 9.94 -19.68 -12.06
N ALA A 106 8.90 -20.50 -11.91
CA ALA A 106 7.51 -20.05 -11.81
C ALA A 106 7.30 -19.15 -10.58
N MET A 107 7.84 -19.52 -9.41
CA MET A 107 7.76 -18.70 -8.20
C MET A 107 8.52 -17.38 -8.33
N HIS A 108 9.68 -17.39 -8.99
CA HIS A 108 10.40 -16.17 -9.30
C HIS A 108 9.58 -15.25 -10.23
N ALA A 109 9.01 -15.79 -11.30
CA ALA A 109 8.14 -15.05 -12.22
C ALA A 109 6.90 -14.49 -11.52
N LEU A 110 6.26 -15.28 -10.64
CA LEU A 110 5.12 -14.84 -9.84
C LEU A 110 5.49 -13.64 -8.95
N SER A 111 6.67 -13.67 -8.32
CA SER A 111 7.14 -12.57 -7.47
C SER A 111 7.33 -11.26 -8.26
N GLN A 112 7.80 -11.35 -9.51
CA GLN A 112 7.95 -10.21 -10.42
C GLN A 112 6.59 -9.70 -10.90
N TYR A 113 5.66 -10.61 -11.21
CA TYR A 113 4.31 -10.26 -11.62
C TYR A 113 3.60 -9.42 -10.56
N VAL A 114 3.73 -9.77 -9.26
CA VAL A 114 3.09 -9.04 -8.15
C VAL A 114 3.42 -7.55 -8.14
N ILE A 115 4.67 -7.17 -8.44
CA ILE A 115 5.10 -5.75 -8.42
C ILE A 115 4.83 -5.03 -9.75
N ALA A 116 4.89 -5.74 -10.87
CA ALA A 116 4.68 -5.19 -12.20
C ALA A 116 3.19 -5.02 -12.56
N ARG A 117 2.30 -5.68 -11.82
CA ARG A 117 0.85 -5.67 -12.04
C ARG A 117 0.32 -4.25 -12.07
N LYS A 118 -0.21 -3.80 -13.22
CA LYS A 118 -0.84 -2.47 -13.37
C LYS A 118 -2.35 -2.48 -13.11
N LYS A 119 -2.99 -3.65 -13.05
CA LYS A 119 -4.41 -3.93 -12.84
C LYS A 119 -4.60 -5.34 -12.34
#